data_AF-A0A2M7XS72-F1
#
_entry.id   AF-A0A2M7XS72-F1
#
_cell.length_a   1.000
_cell.length_b   1.000
_cell.length_c   1.000
_cell.angle_alpha   90.00
_cell.angle_beta   90.00
_cell.angle_gamma   90.00
#
_symmetry.space_group_name_H-M   'P 1'
#
loop_
_entity.id
_entity.type
_entity.pdbx_description
1 polymer ?
#
loop_
_entity_poly.entity_id
_entity_poly.type
_entity_poly.pdbx_seq_one_letter_code
_entity_poly.pdbx_strand_id
1 'polypeptide(L)'
;ADGGLRTFMDNGGNVFVSSLKVDPNYTFTSADSAHVLNPTGRMTSGLTIHFVDPSVTDSVHYLPELELKTSALISRRVSSFSHGVLDFGATSRDLFVLQAPRNSNDNWTGNPAIAQLFQSGETLSGQSVFFSLPFHLCKANNNMIPVMDYILNQIFH
;
A
#
# COMPACT_ATOMS: atom_id res chain seq x y z
N ALA A 1 6.95 -12.06 15.88
CA ALA A 1 5.58 -11.81 15.41
C ALA A 1 4.85 -13.15 15.38
N ASP A 2 3.56 -13.16 15.73
CA ASP A 2 2.75 -14.38 15.82
C ASP A 2 2.69 -15.05 14.43
N GLY A 3 3.26 -16.26 14.31
CA GLY A 3 3.50 -16.92 13.02
C GLY A 3 2.22 -17.27 12.26
N GLY A 4 1.06 -17.19 12.91
CA GLY A 4 -0.24 -17.56 12.32
C GLY A 4 -0.59 -16.81 11.04
N LEU A 5 -0.27 -15.51 10.94
CA LEU A 5 -0.59 -14.76 9.71
C LEU A 5 0.33 -15.15 8.55
N ARG A 6 1.60 -15.43 8.84
CA ARG A 6 2.56 -15.94 7.86
C ARG A 6 2.14 -17.33 7.39
N THR A 7 1.80 -18.22 8.31
CA THR A 7 1.27 -19.56 7.99
C THR A 7 -0.02 -19.49 7.18
N PHE A 8 -0.92 -18.55 7.47
CA PHE A 8 -2.13 -18.34 6.65
C PHE A 8 -1.77 -17.99 5.21
N MET A 9 -0.82 -17.07 5.01
CA MET A 9 -0.34 -16.69 3.67
C MET A 9 0.43 -17.82 2.97
N ASP A 10 1.28 -18.55 3.69
CA ASP A 10 2.02 -19.69 3.12
C ASP A 10 1.07 -20.83 2.69
N ASN A 11 -0.17 -20.85 3.20
CA ASN A 11 -1.24 -21.75 2.77
C ASN A 11 -2.15 -21.15 1.68
N GLY A 12 -1.73 -20.06 1.02
CA GLY A 12 -2.48 -19.40 -0.06
C GLY A 12 -3.51 -18.36 0.40
N GLY A 13 -3.49 -17.97 1.67
CA GLY A 13 -4.40 -16.97 2.22
C GLY A 13 -4.07 -15.55 1.77
N ASN A 14 -5.10 -14.74 1.52
CA ASN A 14 -4.96 -13.35 1.11
C ASN A 14 -5.29 -12.36 2.24
N VAL A 15 -4.47 -11.32 2.40
CA VAL A 15 -4.59 -10.36 3.51
C VAL A 15 -4.57 -8.93 3.01
N PHE A 16 -5.62 -8.15 3.31
CA PHE A 16 -5.57 -6.70 3.18
C PHE A 16 -5.49 -6.05 4.56
N VAL A 17 -4.46 -5.24 4.79
CA VAL A 17 -4.25 -4.51 6.05
C VAL A 17 -4.23 -3.01 5.78
N SER A 18 -5.05 -2.24 6.49
CA SER A 18 -4.92 -0.79 6.56
C SER A 18 -4.44 -0.39 7.96
N SER A 19 -3.22 0.15 8.05
CA SER A 19 -2.64 0.61 9.32
C SER A 19 -1.67 1.76 9.09
N LEU A 20 -1.66 2.71 10.02
CA LEU A 20 -0.88 3.95 9.94
C LEU A 20 0.63 3.72 10.12
N LYS A 21 1.01 2.60 10.73
CA LYS A 21 2.38 2.23 11.04
C LYS A 21 2.66 0.85 10.47
N VAL A 22 3.71 0.76 9.66
CA VAL A 22 4.36 -0.52 9.35
C VAL A 22 5.47 -0.76 10.33
N ASP A 23 5.50 -1.97 10.83
CA ASP A 23 6.69 -2.55 11.42
C ASP A 23 7.38 -3.39 10.33
N PRO A 24 8.61 -3.07 9.91
CA PRO A 24 9.39 -3.91 9.00
C PRO A 24 9.51 -5.37 9.45
N ASN A 25 9.32 -5.66 10.74
CA ASN A 25 9.31 -7.03 11.26
C ASN A 25 7.98 -7.78 11.01
N TYR A 26 7.01 -7.16 10.35
CA TYR A 26 5.78 -7.85 9.94
C TYR A 26 6.07 -8.82 8.80
N THR A 27 5.65 -10.07 9.00
CA THR A 27 5.96 -11.19 8.10
C THR A 27 5.11 -11.24 6.82
N PHE A 28 4.16 -10.30 6.69
CA PHE A 28 3.19 -10.19 5.60
C PHE A 28 3.41 -8.88 4.80
N THR A 29 4.63 -8.37 4.83
CA THR A 29 5.08 -7.25 4.01
C THR A 29 6.54 -7.49 3.68
N SER A 30 7.01 -6.89 2.60
CA SER A 30 8.43 -6.82 2.25
C SER A 30 9.10 -5.54 2.72
N ALA A 31 8.46 -4.73 3.56
CA ALA A 31 9.01 -3.44 3.94
C ALA A 31 10.31 -3.62 4.72
N ASP A 32 11.44 -3.15 4.16
CA ASP A 32 12.73 -3.11 4.87
C ASP A 32 12.91 -1.80 5.64
N SER A 33 12.35 -0.71 5.10
CA SER A 33 12.30 0.55 5.81
C SER A 33 10.93 1.21 5.68
N ALA A 34 10.60 2.00 6.70
CA ALA A 34 9.43 2.86 6.71
C ALA A 34 9.87 4.28 7.06
N HIS A 35 9.42 5.27 6.28
CA HIS A 35 9.66 6.69 6.56
C HIS A 35 8.34 7.43 6.77
N VAL A 36 8.32 8.35 7.72
CA VAL A 36 7.13 9.17 8.02
C VAL A 36 6.94 10.22 6.92
N LEU A 37 5.86 10.08 6.15
CA LEU A 37 5.51 11.00 5.05
C LEU A 37 5.16 12.40 5.53
N ASN A 38 4.52 12.50 6.70
CA ASN A 38 4.05 13.76 7.27
C ASN A 38 4.64 13.95 8.67
N PRO A 39 5.88 14.47 8.80
CA PRO A 39 6.55 14.64 10.10
C PRO A 39 5.76 15.47 11.11
N THR A 40 5.00 16.45 10.61
CA THR A 40 4.07 17.31 11.37
C THR A 40 2.83 16.57 11.90
N GLY A 41 2.63 15.32 11.47
CA GLY A 41 1.46 14.50 11.80
C GLY A 41 0.19 14.95 11.10
N ARG A 42 0.29 15.78 10.06
CA ARG A 42 -0.86 16.31 9.33
C ARG A 42 -0.68 16.09 7.83
N MET A 43 -1.68 15.48 7.21
CA MET A 43 -1.76 15.31 5.76
C MET A 43 -3.14 15.81 5.32
N THR A 44 -3.18 16.88 4.52
CA THR A 44 -4.44 17.56 4.17
C THR A 44 -5.25 16.75 3.16
N SER A 45 -6.55 17.05 3.08
CA SER A 45 -7.46 16.39 2.14
C SER A 45 -7.14 16.75 0.68
N GLY A 46 -7.74 15.99 -0.24
CA GLY A 46 -7.65 16.21 -1.67
C GLY A 46 -6.37 15.68 -2.34
N LEU A 47 -5.58 14.85 -1.64
CA LEU A 47 -4.42 14.17 -2.23
C LEU A 47 -4.90 13.02 -3.09
N THR A 48 -4.47 12.98 -4.35
CA THR A 48 -4.64 11.82 -5.21
C THR A 48 -3.72 10.70 -4.77
N ILE A 49 -4.26 9.50 -4.76
CA ILE A 49 -3.56 8.25 -4.50
C ILE A 49 -3.72 7.43 -5.77
N HIS A 50 -2.62 7.25 -6.49
CA HIS A 50 -2.60 6.53 -7.75
C HIS A 50 -2.62 5.03 -7.46
N PHE A 51 -3.47 4.31 -8.18
CA PHE A 51 -3.45 2.85 -8.24
C PHE A 51 -2.45 2.44 -9.32
N VAL A 52 -1.38 1.74 -8.95
CA VAL A 52 -0.37 1.25 -9.90
C VAL A 52 -0.91 0.01 -10.59
N ASP A 53 -0.80 -0.06 -11.91
CA ASP A 53 -1.21 -1.24 -12.66
C ASP A 53 -0.31 -2.45 -12.30
N PRO A 54 -0.86 -3.49 -11.64
CA PRO A 54 -0.07 -4.63 -11.20
C PRO A 54 0.34 -5.55 -12.36
N SER A 55 -0.19 -5.36 -13.57
CA SER A 55 0.17 -6.15 -14.76
C SER A 55 1.50 -5.73 -15.39
N VAL A 56 1.99 -4.55 -15.04
CA VAL A 56 3.28 -4.03 -15.51
C VAL A 56 4.28 -3.90 -14.37
N THR A 57 5.56 -3.78 -14.71
CA THR A 57 6.66 -3.69 -13.73
C THR A 57 6.96 -2.24 -13.32
N ASP A 58 6.41 -1.26 -14.03
CA ASP A 58 6.71 0.16 -13.84
C ASP A 58 5.72 0.81 -12.87
N SER A 59 6.22 1.30 -11.74
CA SER A 59 5.43 2.00 -10.70
C SER A 59 4.89 3.37 -11.15
N VAL A 60 5.08 3.78 -12.42
CA VAL A 60 4.52 5.02 -12.98
C VAL A 60 3.33 4.81 -13.92
N HIS A 61 2.94 3.56 -14.19
CA HIS A 61 1.71 3.26 -14.94
C HIS A 61 0.53 3.12 -13.96
N TYR A 62 -0.49 3.96 -14.15
CA TYR A 62 -1.62 4.04 -13.23
C TYR A 62 -2.93 3.63 -13.91
N LEU A 63 -3.86 3.11 -13.10
CA LEU A 63 -5.24 2.83 -13.48
C LEU A 63 -6.14 3.98 -12.97
N PRO A 64 -6.48 4.98 -13.80
CA PRO A 64 -7.16 6.20 -13.37
C PRO A 64 -8.54 5.94 -12.73
N GLU A 65 -9.25 4.92 -13.21
CA GLU A 65 -10.56 4.50 -12.72
C GLU A 65 -10.49 3.91 -11.30
N LEU A 66 -9.31 3.48 -10.84
CA LEU A 66 -9.07 2.95 -9.51
C LEU A 66 -8.39 3.96 -8.58
N GLU A 67 -8.20 5.21 -9.02
CA GLU A 67 -7.60 6.23 -8.17
C GLU A 67 -8.47 6.53 -6.94
N LEU A 68 -7.79 6.66 -5.80
CA LEU A 68 -8.36 7.09 -4.55
C LEU A 68 -8.01 8.56 -4.28
N LYS A 69 -8.73 9.19 -3.36
CA LYS A 69 -8.46 10.57 -2.96
C LYS A 69 -8.74 10.78 -1.49
N THR A 70 -7.85 11.49 -0.78
CA THR A 70 -8.08 11.78 0.63
C THR A 70 -9.29 12.71 0.80
N SER A 71 -10.24 12.30 1.64
CA SER A 71 -11.52 12.97 1.87
C SER A 71 -11.51 13.91 3.07
N ALA A 72 -10.57 13.72 4.00
CA ALA A 72 -10.44 14.51 5.21
C ALA A 72 -8.97 14.68 5.61
N LEU A 73 -8.72 15.58 6.55
CA LEU A 73 -7.42 15.73 7.21
C LEU A 73 -7.05 14.42 7.92
N ILE A 74 -5.87 13.88 7.61
CA ILE A 74 -5.26 12.79 8.35
C ILE A 74 -4.34 13.42 9.40
N SER A 75 -4.83 13.50 10.65
CA SER A 75 -4.10 14.08 11.79
C SER A 75 -3.30 13.03 12.57
N ARG A 76 -2.56 12.19 11.84
CA ARG A 76 -1.68 11.15 12.37
C ARG A 76 -0.44 11.05 11.48
N ARG A 77 0.69 10.63 12.05
CA ARG A 77 1.86 10.24 11.26
C ARG A 77 1.52 8.98 10.48
N VAL A 78 1.72 9.03 9.17
CA VAL A 78 1.60 7.92 8.24
C VAL A 78 2.95 7.66 7.59
N SER A 79 3.16 6.43 7.14
CA SER A 79 4.46 5.99 6.62
C SER A 79 4.40 5.67 5.13
N SER A 80 5.50 5.87 4.43
CA SER A 80 5.78 5.19 3.15
C SER A 80 6.75 4.05 3.38
N PHE A 81 6.83 3.15 2.41
CA PHE A 81 7.68 1.95 2.49
C PHE A 81 8.68 1.91 1.35
N SER A 82 9.81 1.26 1.63
CA SER A 82 10.71 0.77 0.60
C SER A 82 10.69 -0.75 0.61
N HIS A 83 10.75 -1.33 -0.58
CA HIS A 83 10.98 -2.76 -0.73
C HIS A 83 12.28 -3.17 -0.05
N GLY A 84 12.22 -4.28 0.65
CA GLY A 84 13.38 -4.99 1.17
C GLY A 84 13.97 -5.98 0.20
N VAL A 85 15.05 -6.61 0.65
CA VAL A 85 15.60 -7.78 -0.04
C VAL A 85 14.59 -8.91 0.09
N LEU A 86 14.16 -9.42 -1.05
CA LEU A 86 13.22 -10.53 -1.14
C LEU A 86 14.01 -11.81 -1.35
N ASP A 87 13.80 -12.79 -0.48
CA ASP A 87 14.39 -14.13 -0.62
C ASP A 87 13.32 -15.15 -1.03
N PHE A 88 13.78 -16.33 -1.48
CA PHE A 88 12.94 -17.52 -1.70
C PHE A 88 11.79 -17.32 -2.72
N GLY A 89 12.00 -16.51 -3.77
CA GLY A 89 11.02 -16.33 -4.84
C GLY A 89 9.84 -15.43 -4.48
N ALA A 90 9.87 -14.76 -3.32
CA ALA A 90 8.87 -13.78 -2.95
C ALA A 90 8.94 -12.56 -3.90
N THR A 91 7.78 -11.95 -4.15
CA THR A 91 7.69 -10.75 -4.97
C THR A 91 7.07 -9.61 -4.16
N SER A 92 7.49 -8.39 -4.46
CA SER A 92 6.79 -7.20 -4.00
C SER A 92 6.77 -6.14 -5.09
N ARG A 93 5.65 -5.45 -5.18
CA ARG A 93 5.41 -4.38 -6.14
C ARG A 93 4.55 -3.30 -5.50
N ASP A 94 4.79 -2.05 -5.85
CA ASP A 94 3.96 -0.95 -5.37
C ASP A 94 2.56 -1.11 -5.96
N LEU A 95 1.54 -0.97 -5.12
CA LEU A 95 0.14 -1.04 -5.55
C LEU A 95 -0.54 0.33 -5.44
N PHE A 96 -0.13 1.13 -4.45
CA PHE A 96 -0.58 2.50 -4.32
C PHE A 96 0.58 3.43 -4.05
N VAL A 97 0.66 4.49 -4.86
CA VAL A 97 1.62 5.58 -4.68
C VAL A 97 0.87 6.88 -4.44
N LEU A 98 1.39 7.71 -3.55
CA LEU A 98 0.85 9.04 -3.33
C LEU A 98 1.26 9.96 -4.48
N GLN A 99 0.43 10.94 -4.83
CA GLN A 99 0.84 12.00 -5.75
C GLN A 99 2.09 12.76 -5.26
N ALA A 100 2.75 13.44 -6.20
CA ALA A 100 3.84 14.35 -5.87
C ALA A 100 3.36 15.49 -4.92
N PRO A 101 4.27 16.08 -4.12
CA PRO A 101 3.94 17.19 -3.23
C PRO A 101 3.26 18.34 -3.98
N ARG A 102 2.15 18.87 -3.44
CA ARG A 102 1.46 20.03 -4.05
C ARG A 102 2.10 21.35 -3.68
N ASN A 103 2.68 21.42 -2.48
CA ASN A 103 3.22 22.62 -1.88
C ASN A 103 4.17 22.26 -0.72
N SER A 104 4.76 23.28 -0.10
CA SER A 104 5.71 23.14 1.01
C SER A 104 5.15 22.53 2.29
N ASN A 105 3.84 22.27 2.40
CA ASN A 105 3.28 21.52 3.54
C ASN A 105 3.31 20.00 3.33
N ASP A 106 3.45 19.55 2.08
CA ASP A 106 3.59 18.14 1.72
C ASP A 106 5.10 17.80 1.78
N ASN A 107 5.56 17.20 2.89
CA ASN A 107 6.98 17.05 3.22
C ASN A 107 7.66 15.78 2.68
N TRP A 108 7.16 15.22 1.57
CA TRP A 108 7.76 14.06 0.91
C TRP A 108 8.37 14.45 -0.43
N THR A 109 9.02 13.49 -1.11
CA THR A 109 9.62 13.70 -2.43
C THR A 109 9.10 12.66 -3.41
N GLY A 110 8.87 13.05 -4.67
CA GLY A 110 8.35 12.16 -5.70
C GLY A 110 6.99 11.57 -5.35
N ASN A 111 6.71 10.36 -5.84
CA ASN A 111 5.49 9.61 -5.62
C ASN A 111 5.75 8.43 -4.67
N PRO A 112 5.73 8.63 -3.35
CA PRO A 112 6.10 7.58 -2.42
C PRO A 112 5.06 6.46 -2.39
N ALA A 113 5.54 5.22 -2.30
CA ALA A 113 4.69 4.05 -2.10
C ALA A 113 4.03 4.09 -0.71
N ILE A 114 2.70 4.01 -0.70
CA ILE A 114 1.89 3.91 0.51
C ILE A 114 1.24 2.53 0.65
N ALA A 115 1.32 1.70 -0.40
CA ALA A 115 0.96 0.31 -0.31
C ALA A 115 1.71 -0.55 -1.29
N GLN A 116 1.96 -1.79 -0.90
CA GLN A 116 2.68 -2.79 -1.67
C GLN A 116 1.89 -4.09 -1.69
N LEU A 117 1.87 -4.74 -2.86
CA LEU A 117 1.42 -6.10 -3.04
C LEU A 117 2.63 -7.02 -2.82
N PHE A 118 2.61 -7.78 -1.73
CA PHE A 118 3.61 -8.78 -1.39
C PHE A 118 3.04 -10.19 -1.61
N GLN A 119 3.77 -11.04 -2.32
CA GLN A 119 3.42 -12.44 -2.54
C GLN A 119 4.49 -13.35 -1.90
N SER A 120 4.07 -14.33 -1.10
CA SER A 120 4.98 -15.32 -0.53
C SER A 120 5.50 -16.26 -1.64
N GLY A 121 6.79 -16.60 -1.60
CA GLY A 121 7.49 -17.24 -2.71
C GLY A 121 7.42 -18.77 -2.78
N GLU A 122 6.66 -19.44 -1.92
CA GLU A 122 6.51 -20.90 -1.97
C GLU A 122 5.15 -21.27 -2.57
N THR A 123 5.15 -22.18 -3.55
CA THR A 123 4.10 -22.93 -4.28
C THR A 123 2.59 -22.63 -4.09
N LEU A 124 2.12 -22.14 -2.94
CA LEU A 124 0.79 -21.57 -2.68
C LEU A 124 0.97 -20.11 -2.24
N SER A 125 1.21 -19.21 -3.20
CA SER A 125 1.60 -17.82 -2.94
C SER A 125 0.43 -16.99 -2.43
N GLY A 126 0.19 -17.02 -1.12
CA GLY A 126 -0.71 -16.08 -0.47
C GLY A 126 -0.23 -14.66 -0.70
N GLN A 127 -1.18 -13.76 -0.89
CA GLN A 127 -0.90 -12.39 -1.24
C GLN A 127 -1.27 -11.46 -0.09
N SER A 128 -0.58 -10.34 0.01
CA SER A 128 -0.92 -9.33 0.99
C SER A 128 -0.78 -7.93 0.43
N VAL A 129 -1.70 -7.07 0.83
CA VAL A 129 -1.62 -5.64 0.56
C VAL A 129 -1.60 -4.93 1.90
N PHE A 130 -0.50 -4.25 2.18
CA PHE A 130 -0.41 -3.34 3.30
C PHE A 130 -0.64 -1.91 2.82
N PHE A 131 -1.64 -1.22 3.34
CA PHE A 131 -1.99 0.16 2.97
C PHE A 131 -1.80 1.11 4.17
N SER A 132 -0.91 2.09 4.02
CA SER A 132 -0.39 2.92 5.11
C SER A 132 -1.25 4.09 5.54
N LEU A 133 -2.21 4.46 4.69
CA LEU A 133 -3.16 5.51 5.00
C LEU A 133 -4.41 4.91 5.64
N PRO A 134 -5.15 5.68 6.46
CA PRO A 134 -6.45 5.23 6.95
C PRO A 134 -7.42 5.10 5.77
N PHE A 135 -7.66 3.87 5.32
CA PHE A 135 -8.37 3.58 4.07
C PHE A 135 -9.77 4.22 4.00
N HIS A 136 -10.49 4.25 5.12
CA HIS A 136 -11.81 4.90 5.24
C HIS A 136 -11.79 6.42 4.95
N LEU A 137 -10.61 7.06 4.98
CA LEU A 137 -10.42 8.47 4.61
C LEU A 137 -9.99 8.65 3.16
N CYS A 138 -9.73 7.60 2.38
CA CYS A 138 -9.26 7.65 0.99
C CYS A 138 -10.38 7.62 -0.07
N LYS A 139 -11.61 7.98 0.32
CA LYS A 139 -12.83 7.78 -0.48
C LYS A 139 -13.22 8.91 -1.45
N ALA A 140 -12.45 10.00 -1.62
CA ALA A 140 -12.95 11.22 -2.28
C ALA A 140 -13.02 11.19 -3.82
N ASN A 141 -12.89 10.02 -4.44
CA ASN A 141 -13.31 9.75 -5.81
C ASN A 141 -14.58 8.86 -5.88
N ASN A 142 -15.13 8.42 -4.74
CA ASN A 142 -16.16 7.38 -4.63
C ASN A 142 -15.78 6.01 -5.23
N ASN A 143 -14.49 5.77 -5.46
CA ASN A 143 -13.96 4.55 -6.09
C ASN A 143 -13.58 3.43 -5.10
N MET A 144 -13.91 3.57 -3.82
CA MET A 144 -13.50 2.58 -2.81
C MET A 144 -14.08 1.18 -3.07
N ILE A 145 -15.32 1.10 -3.57
CA ILE A 145 -15.94 -0.20 -3.94
C ILE A 145 -15.23 -0.81 -5.17
N PRO A 146 -15.10 -0.10 -6.32
CA PRO A 146 -14.32 -0.60 -7.46
C PRO A 146 -12.90 -1.05 -7.10
N VAL A 147 -12.21 -0.28 -6.24
CA VAL A 147 -10.85 -0.61 -5.80
C VAL A 147 -10.82 -1.92 -5.02
N MET A 148 -11.72 -2.10 -4.05
CA MET A 148 -11.76 -3.34 -3.27
C MET A 148 -12.20 -4.52 -4.13
N ASP A 149 -13.13 -4.31 -5.06
CA ASP A 149 -13.56 -5.34 -6.01
C ASP A 149 -12.38 -5.80 -6.88
N TYR A 150 -11.59 -4.87 -7.41
CA TYR A 150 -10.39 -5.18 -8.19
C TYR A 150 -9.35 -5.92 -7.35
N ILE A 151 -9.07 -5.47 -6.13
CA ILE A 151 -8.12 -6.16 -5.25
C ILE A 151 -8.58 -7.59 -4.94
N LEU A 152 -9.86 -7.77 -4.59
CA LEU A 152 -10.38 -9.07 -4.17
C LEU A 152 -10.51 -10.06 -5.34
N ASN A 153 -10.91 -9.58 -6.52
CA ASN A 153 -11.31 -10.45 -7.63
C ASN A 153 -10.31 -10.49 -8.81
N GLN A 154 -9.36 -9.56 -8.89
CA GLN A 154 -8.33 -9.54 -9.93
C GLN A 154 -6.93 -9.76 -9.38
N ILE A 155 -6.61 -9.20 -8.20
CA ILE A 155 -5.28 -9.33 -7.60
C ILE A 155 -5.20 -10.63 -6.79
N PHE A 156 -6.09 -10.78 -5.80
CA PHE A 156 -6.14 -11.92 -4.88
C PHE A 156 -6.72 -13.21 -5.48
N HIS A 157 -6.92 -13.26 -6.79
CA HIS A 157 -7.48 -14.43 -7.48
C HIS A 157 -6.44 -15.53 -7.69
#